data_AF-U2R844-F1
#
_entry.id   AF-U2R844-F1
#
_cell.length_a   1.000
_cell.length_b   1.000
_cell.length_c   1.000
_cell.angle_alpha   90.00
_cell.angle_beta   90.00
_cell.angle_gamma   90.00
#
_symmetry.space_group_name_H-M   'P 1'
#
loop_
_entity.id
_entity.type
_entity.pdbx_description
1 polymer ?
#
loop_
_entity_poly.entity_id
_entity_poly.type
_entity_poly.pdbx_seq_one_letter_code
_entity_poly.pdbx_strand_id
1 'polypeptide(L)'
;MESRSLKFKNIVADAGYESEENYEYFFNNNYTPYIKPQNYEKQKTRKFKQDISRVENMSFNEETDTYTCANNRELEFRHVLKQKNKSGYISEKKVYGCTNCAGCPLAEKCKMTPHNKKLYVADNFLRFRKQSQEI
;
A
#
# COMPACT_ATOMS: atom_id res chain seq x y z
N MET A 1 -24.48 33.18 17.02
CA MET A 1 -23.16 33.08 16.36
C MET A 1 -23.35 32.22 15.13
N GLU A 2 -23.47 32.82 13.95
CA GLU A 2 -23.55 32.06 12.70
C GLU A 2 -22.19 31.38 12.46
N SER A 3 -22.17 30.05 12.44
CA SER A 3 -21.00 29.31 12.00
C SER A 3 -20.77 29.63 10.53
N ARG A 4 -19.79 30.47 10.22
CA ARG A 4 -19.30 30.64 8.85
C ARG A 4 -18.87 29.26 8.36
N SER A 5 -19.66 28.68 7.46
CA SER A 5 -19.38 27.40 6.80
C SER A 5 -18.22 27.59 5.84
N LEU A 6 -17.01 27.58 6.38
CA LEU A 6 -15.79 27.60 5.59
C LEU A 6 -15.73 26.29 4.79
N LYS A 7 -16.16 26.34 3.52
CA LYS A 7 -16.01 25.26 2.55
C LYS A 7 -14.59 25.29 1.99
N PHE A 8 -13.64 24.73 2.73
CA PHE A 8 -12.29 24.50 2.22
C PHE A 8 -12.30 23.33 1.25
N LYS A 9 -11.95 23.54 -0.02
CA LYS A 9 -11.86 22.42 -0.99
C LYS A 9 -10.58 21.61 -0.81
N ASN A 10 -9.46 22.29 -0.56
CA ASN A 10 -8.14 21.67 -0.48
C ASN A 10 -7.78 21.40 0.99
N ILE A 11 -7.40 20.17 1.28
CA ILE A 11 -7.05 19.72 2.63
C ILE A 11 -5.58 19.31 2.62
N VAL A 12 -4.75 20.03 3.39
CA VAL A 12 -3.32 19.70 3.54
C VAL A 12 -3.15 19.05 4.91
N ALA A 13 -2.53 17.87 4.95
CA ALA A 13 -2.28 17.16 6.21
C ALA A 13 -0.90 16.48 6.23
N ASP A 14 -0.38 16.30 7.44
CA ASP A 14 0.85 15.54 7.64
C ASP A 14 0.63 14.02 7.47
N ALA A 15 1.73 13.27 7.46
CA ALA A 15 1.70 11.83 7.18
C ALA A 15 0.97 10.98 8.24
N GLY A 16 0.77 11.50 9.45
CA GLY A 16 -0.04 10.84 10.48
C GLY A 16 -1.52 10.70 10.10
N TYR A 17 -2.00 11.54 9.18
CA TYR A 17 -3.37 11.47 8.64
C TYR A 17 -3.50 10.58 7.40
N GLU A 18 -2.42 9.95 6.94
CA GLU A 18 -2.49 9.07 5.79
C GLU A 18 -3.16 7.73 6.14
N SER A 19 -4.39 7.54 5.68
CA SER A 19 -5.12 6.28 5.80
C SER A 19 -6.12 6.14 4.65
N GLU A 20 -6.51 4.90 4.35
CA GLU A 20 -7.53 4.63 3.34
C GLU A 20 -8.87 5.29 3.69
N GLU A 21 -9.29 5.18 4.96
CA GLU A 21 -10.50 5.79 5.51
C GLU A 21 -10.50 7.32 5.36
N ASN A 22 -9.38 7.98 5.67
CA ASN A 22 -9.28 9.43 5.56
C ASN A 22 -9.34 9.86 4.08
N TYR A 23 -8.63 9.18 3.19
CA TYR A 23 -8.72 9.47 1.77
C TYR A 23 -10.13 9.28 1.24
N GLU A 24 -10.78 8.15 1.55
CA GLU A 24 -12.14 7.88 1.14
C GLU A 24 -13.10 8.96 1.64
N TYR A 25 -12.99 9.36 2.90
CA TYR A 25 -13.76 10.47 3.45
C TYR A 25 -13.57 11.76 2.65
N PHE A 26 -12.32 12.14 2.35
CA PHE A 26 -12.07 13.38 1.62
C PHE A 26 -12.64 13.33 0.20
N PHE A 27 -12.38 12.26 -0.55
CA PHE A 27 -12.86 12.14 -1.92
C PHE A 27 -14.40 12.06 -1.98
N ASN A 28 -15.05 11.33 -1.08
CA ASN A 28 -16.52 11.24 -1.03
C ASN A 28 -17.19 12.58 -0.69
N ASN A 29 -16.49 13.46 0.04
CA ASN A 29 -16.99 14.80 0.38
C ASN A 29 -16.52 15.89 -0.60
N ASN A 30 -15.99 15.50 -1.77
CA ASN A 30 -15.49 16.42 -2.80
C ASN A 30 -14.35 17.34 -2.32
N TYR A 31 -13.56 16.88 -1.35
CA TYR A 31 -12.32 17.52 -0.96
C TYR A 31 -11.15 17.02 -1.81
N THR A 32 -10.13 17.85 -1.95
CA THR A 32 -8.85 17.53 -2.58
C THR A 32 -7.78 17.35 -1.49
N PRO A 33 -7.43 16.11 -1.11
CA PRO A 33 -6.43 15.87 -0.09
C PRO A 33 -5.00 15.94 -0.65
N TYR A 34 -4.13 16.66 0.07
CA TYR A 34 -2.69 16.72 -0.11
C TYR A 34 -2.03 16.18 1.16
N ILE A 35 -1.91 14.85 1.26
CA ILE A 35 -1.36 14.19 2.45
C ILE A 35 0.03 13.67 2.14
N LYS A 36 1.02 14.06 2.96
CA LYS A 36 2.40 13.57 2.80
C LYS A 36 2.44 12.05 3.03
N PRO A 37 3.03 11.23 2.12
CA PRO A 37 3.17 9.80 2.38
C PRO A 37 4.01 9.47 3.62
N GLN A 38 3.56 8.53 4.44
CA GLN A 38 4.26 8.04 5.65
C GLN A 38 5.67 7.53 5.37
N ASN A 39 5.87 6.92 4.21
CA ASN A 39 7.17 6.41 3.80
C ASN A 39 7.99 7.40 2.96
N TYR A 40 7.54 8.66 2.76
CA TYR A 40 8.15 9.61 1.82
C TYR A 40 9.67 9.79 2.01
N GLU A 41 10.16 10.05 3.23
CA GLU A 41 11.61 10.19 3.45
C GLU A 41 12.34 8.86 3.32
N LYS A 42 11.71 7.75 3.74
CA LYS A 42 12.30 6.40 3.64
C LYS A 42 12.48 5.98 2.19
N GLN A 43 11.52 6.29 1.31
CA GLN A 43 11.55 5.99 -0.13
C GLN A 43 12.78 6.56 -0.84
N LYS A 44 13.32 7.68 -0.35
CA LYS A 44 14.51 8.31 -0.94
C LYS A 44 15.80 7.54 -0.64
N THR A 45 15.83 6.73 0.41
CA THR A 45 17.04 6.04 0.86
C THR A 45 17.44 4.89 -0.06
N ARG A 46 18.75 4.66 -0.23
CA ARG A 46 19.28 3.51 -1.00
C ARG A 46 18.76 2.18 -0.47
N LYS A 47 18.70 2.04 0.87
CA LYS A 47 18.21 0.83 1.54
C LYS A 47 16.79 0.50 1.10
N PHE A 48 15.89 1.47 1.06
CA PHE A 48 14.50 1.25 0.65
C PHE A 48 14.40 0.83 -0.82
N LYS A 49 15.13 1.52 -1.71
CA LYS A 49 15.10 1.24 -3.15
C LYS A 49 15.69 -0.12 -3.54
N GLN A 50 16.60 -0.66 -2.72
CA GLN A 50 17.26 -1.95 -2.96
C GLN A 50 16.65 -3.09 -2.14
N ASP A 51 15.61 -2.83 -1.34
CA ASP A 51 14.98 -3.84 -0.51
C ASP A 51 14.09 -4.76 -1.35
N ILE A 52 14.66 -5.90 -1.75
CA ILE A 52 13.99 -6.93 -2.57
C ILE A 52 12.75 -7.54 -1.92
N SER A 53 12.54 -7.30 -0.62
CA SER A 53 11.39 -7.84 0.10
C SER A 53 10.12 -7.00 -0.09
N ARG A 54 10.25 -5.79 -0.64
CA ARG A 54 9.16 -4.82 -0.79
C ARG A 54 8.36 -5.04 -2.06
N VAL A 55 7.03 -4.89 -1.96
CA VAL A 55 6.14 -4.94 -3.12
C VAL A 55 6.45 -3.81 -4.12
N GLU A 56 6.86 -2.64 -3.62
CA GLU A 56 7.21 -1.49 -4.47
C GLU A 56 8.44 -1.73 -5.35
N ASN A 57 9.25 -2.75 -5.02
CA ASN A 57 10.44 -3.14 -5.78
C ASN A 57 10.24 -4.47 -6.53
N MET A 58 9.00 -4.92 -6.70
CA MET A 58 8.63 -6.11 -7.48
C MET A 58 7.85 -5.70 -8.73
N SER A 59 8.03 -6.45 -9.82
CA SER A 59 7.24 -6.26 -11.04
C SER A 59 5.88 -6.91 -10.90
N PHE A 60 4.82 -6.19 -11.28
CA PHE A 60 3.47 -6.70 -11.35
C PHE A 60 3.11 -7.01 -12.82
N ASN A 61 2.53 -8.17 -13.07
CA ASN A 61 1.97 -8.56 -14.35
C ASN A 61 0.44 -8.50 -14.26
N GLU A 62 -0.17 -7.57 -14.99
CA GLU A 62 -1.61 -7.35 -15.01
C GLU A 62 -2.38 -8.49 -15.72
N GLU A 63 -1.78 -9.15 -16.72
CA GLU A 63 -2.43 -10.22 -17.49
C GLU A 63 -2.64 -11.47 -16.63
N THR A 64 -1.67 -11.79 -15.76
CA THR A 64 -1.69 -12.98 -14.91
C THR A 64 -2.10 -12.68 -13.47
N ASP A 65 -2.28 -11.41 -13.09
CA ASP A 65 -2.47 -10.95 -11.70
C ASP A 65 -1.41 -11.55 -10.75
N THR A 66 -0.12 -11.40 -11.12
CA THR A 66 1.01 -11.93 -10.35
C THR A 66 2.10 -10.89 -10.10
N TYR A 67 2.79 -11.04 -8.97
CA TYR A 67 4.04 -10.33 -8.72
C TYR A 67 5.24 -11.23 -8.98
N THR A 68 6.31 -10.68 -9.54
CA THR A 68 7.59 -11.39 -9.71
C THR A 68 8.58 -10.91 -8.65
N CYS A 69 9.09 -11.82 -7.83
CA CYS A 69 10.13 -11.49 -6.84
C CYS A 69 11.52 -11.40 -7.48
N ALA A 70 12.50 -10.89 -6.73
CA ALA A 70 13.89 -10.75 -7.17
C ALA A 70 14.60 -12.08 -7.55
N ASN A 71 14.02 -13.23 -7.21
CA ASN A 71 14.51 -14.56 -7.64
C ASN A 71 13.70 -15.12 -8.83
N ASN A 72 13.00 -14.26 -9.59
CA ASN A 72 12.17 -14.62 -10.74
C ASN A 72 11.10 -15.68 -10.45
N ARG A 73 10.61 -15.74 -9.21
CA ARG A 73 9.48 -16.60 -8.83
C ARG A 73 8.22 -15.75 -8.74
N GLU A 74 7.12 -16.31 -9.23
CA GLU A 74 5.81 -15.66 -9.19
C GLU A 74 5.15 -15.78 -7.82
N LEU A 75 4.40 -14.74 -7.48
CA LEU A 75 3.53 -14.64 -6.33
C LEU A 75 2.11 -14.45 -6.86
N GLU A 76 1.34 -15.53 -6.82
CA GLU A 76 -0.04 -15.59 -7.28
C GLU A 76 -0.98 -15.00 -6.24
N PHE A 77 -2.10 -14.45 -6.70
CA PHE A 77 -3.22 -14.12 -5.85
C PHE A 77 -3.71 -15.35 -5.06
N ARG A 78 -3.98 -15.16 -3.77
CA ARG A 78 -4.46 -16.23 -2.88
C ARG A 78 -5.87 -15.97 -2.38
N HIS A 79 -6.12 -14.78 -1.84
CA HIS A 79 -7.44 -14.38 -1.33
C HIS A 79 -7.45 -12.89 -0.98
N VAL A 80 -8.65 -12.36 -0.71
CA VAL A 80 -8.85 -11.04 -0.12
C VAL A 80 -8.96 -11.18 1.40
N LEU A 81 -8.19 -10.38 2.13
CA LEU A 81 -8.28 -10.22 3.58
C LEU A 81 -9.08 -8.96 3.89
N LYS A 82 -10.16 -9.10 4.67
CA LYS A 82 -10.90 -7.95 5.22
C LYS A 82 -10.41 -7.64 6.62
N GLN A 83 -10.18 -6.36 6.92
CA GLN A 83 -9.69 -5.91 8.22
C GLN A 83 -10.56 -4.76 8.72
N LYS A 84 -10.97 -4.84 9.99
CA LYS A 84 -11.70 -3.77 10.68
C LYS A 84 -10.76 -3.03 11.62
N ASN A 85 -10.74 -1.70 11.54
CA ASN A 85 -9.94 -0.87 12.45
C ASN A 85 -10.75 -0.47 13.71
N LYS A 86 -10.18 0.42 14.55
CA LYS A 86 -10.82 0.87 15.80
C LYS A 86 -12.06 1.75 15.58
N SER A 87 -12.14 2.54 14.50
CA SER A 87 -13.33 3.34 14.16
C SER A 87 -14.46 2.48 13.59
N GLY A 88 -14.13 1.25 13.17
CA GLY A 88 -15.05 0.30 12.57
C GLY A 88 -15.02 0.29 11.05
N TYR A 89 -14.17 1.11 10.43
CA TYR A 89 -13.89 1.09 9.01
C TYR A 89 -13.33 -0.27 8.57
N ILE A 90 -13.81 -0.76 7.43
CA ILE A 90 -13.42 -2.05 6.85
C ILE A 90 -12.58 -1.77 5.61
N SER A 91 -11.31 -2.19 5.63
CA SER A 91 -10.43 -2.20 4.45
C SER A 91 -10.24 -3.62 3.92
N GLU A 92 -9.91 -3.71 2.64
CA GLU A 92 -9.59 -4.96 1.96
C GLU A 92 -8.13 -4.96 1.49
N LYS A 93 -7.48 -6.12 1.61
CA LYS A 93 -6.13 -6.34 1.09
C LYS A 93 -6.09 -7.62 0.27
N LYS A 94 -5.56 -7.53 -0.95
CA LYS A 94 -5.23 -8.73 -1.71
C LYS A 94 -3.97 -9.36 -1.14
N VAL A 95 -4.03 -10.67 -0.94
CA VAL A 95 -2.90 -11.47 -0.47
C VAL A 95 -2.32 -12.22 -1.64
N TYR A 96 -1.06 -11.94 -1.96
CA TYR A 96 -0.28 -12.66 -2.96
C TYR A 96 0.75 -13.55 -2.26
N GLY A 97 1.07 -14.71 -2.83
CA GLY A 97 1.98 -15.65 -2.18
C GLY A 97 2.81 -16.48 -3.13
N CYS A 98 4.10 -16.63 -2.84
CA CYS A 98 5.00 -17.51 -3.57
C CYS A 98 4.64 -18.98 -3.29
N THR A 99 4.59 -19.81 -4.33
CA THR A 99 4.23 -21.23 -4.20
C THR A 99 5.26 -22.02 -3.40
N ASN A 100 6.56 -21.77 -3.62
CA ASN A 100 7.63 -22.40 -2.86
C ASN A 100 8.87 -21.50 -2.72
N CYS A 101 9.30 -21.22 -1.48
CA CYS A 101 10.53 -20.49 -1.17
C CYS A 101 11.67 -21.38 -0.65
N ALA A 102 11.49 -22.71 -0.59
CA ALA A 102 12.54 -23.64 -0.15
C ALA A 102 13.79 -23.52 -1.04
N GLY A 103 14.96 -23.61 -0.40
CA GLY A 103 16.27 -23.52 -1.06
C GLY A 103 16.54 -22.19 -1.78
N CYS A 104 15.75 -21.14 -1.56
CA CYS A 104 15.95 -19.86 -2.26
C CYS A 104 17.21 -19.14 -1.72
N PRO A 105 18.20 -18.80 -2.56
CA PRO A 105 19.43 -18.14 -2.12
C PRO A 105 19.18 -16.71 -1.61
N LEU A 106 18.05 -16.10 -1.98
CA LEU A 106 17.66 -14.76 -1.52
C LEU A 106 16.75 -14.80 -0.29
N ALA A 107 16.48 -15.96 0.29
CA ALA A 107 15.52 -16.12 1.38
C ALA A 107 15.82 -15.21 2.57
N GLU A 108 17.08 -15.14 3.03
CA GLU A 108 17.48 -14.33 4.19
C GLU A 108 17.18 -12.83 4.03
N LYS A 109 17.30 -12.31 2.81
CA LYS A 109 17.02 -10.90 2.49
C LYS A 109 15.56 -10.65 2.11
N CYS A 110 14.87 -11.65 1.58
CA CYS A 110 13.49 -11.53 1.06
C CYS A 110 12.41 -11.82 2.11
N LYS A 111 12.66 -12.79 3.00
CA LYS A 111 11.72 -13.26 4.02
C LYS A 111 12.40 -13.37 5.39
N MET A 112 11.69 -12.91 6.42
CA MET A 112 12.15 -12.96 7.82
C MET A 112 11.49 -14.12 8.60
N THR A 113 10.83 -15.05 7.91
CA THR A 113 10.08 -16.16 8.50
C THR A 113 10.35 -17.45 7.73
N PRO A 114 10.13 -18.63 8.34
CA PRO A 114 10.31 -19.91 7.64
C PRO A 114 9.29 -20.10 6.49
N HIS A 115 8.13 -19.43 6.54
CA HIS A 115 7.06 -19.58 5.56
C HIS A 115 7.40 -19.00 4.19
N ASN A 116 6.58 -19.34 3.18
CA ASN A 116 6.68 -18.72 1.86
C ASN A 116 6.37 -17.21 1.93
N LYS A 117 7.01 -16.45 1.04
CA LYS A 117 6.79 -15.01 0.92
C LYS A 117 5.31 -14.74 0.64
N LYS A 118 4.72 -13.83 1.41
CA LYS A 118 3.41 -13.26 1.17
C LYS A 118 3.53 -11.74 1.01
N LEU A 119 2.69 -11.16 0.17
CA LEU A 119 2.48 -9.73 0.03
C LEU A 119 1.04 -9.41 0.39
N TYR A 120 0.83 -8.22 0.93
CA TYR A 120 -0.48 -7.69 1.27
C TYR A 120 -0.61 -6.35 0.58
N VAL A 121 -1.49 -6.27 -0.41
CA VAL A 121 -1.64 -5.10 -1.26
C VAL A 121 -3.00 -4.48 -1.00
N ALA A 122 -3.00 -3.23 -0.56
CA ALA A 122 -4.21 -2.45 -0.31
C ALA A 122 -4.48 -1.59 -1.55
N ASP A 123 -5.16 -2.16 -2.54
CA ASP A 123 -5.37 -1.52 -3.85
C ASP A 123 -6.07 -0.15 -3.72
N ASN A 124 -7.10 -0.06 -2.87
CA ASN A 124 -7.82 1.19 -2.61
C ASN A 124 -6.91 2.25 -2.00
N PHE A 125 -6.16 1.91 -0.95
CA PHE A 125 -5.17 2.81 -0.37
C PHE A 125 -4.14 3.31 -1.39
N LEU A 126 -3.58 2.41 -2.21
CA LEU A 126 -2.58 2.77 -3.23
C LEU A 126 -3.18 3.69 -4.30
N ARG A 127 -4.41 3.40 -4.76
CA ARG A 127 -5.16 4.24 -5.71
C ARG A 127 -5.39 5.62 -5.13
N PHE A 128 -5.90 5.72 -3.92
CA PHE A 128 -6.19 6.99 -3.26
C PHE A 128 -4.93 7.81 -2.97
N ARG A 129 -3.85 7.16 -2.51
CA ARG A 129 -2.54 7.81 -2.35
C ARG A 129 -2.08 8.39 -3.68
N LYS A 130 -2.10 7.61 -4.76
CA LYS A 130 -1.67 8.05 -6.10
C LYS A 130 -2.47 9.27 -6.55
N GLN A 131 -3.80 9.22 -6.40
CA GLN A 131 -4.67 10.35 -6.71
C GLN A 131 -4.32 11.60 -5.89
N SER A 132 -4.02 11.49 -4.60
CA SER A 132 -3.59 12.62 -3.75
C SER A 132 -2.25 13.23 -4.18
N GLN A 133 -1.40 12.49 -4.88
CA GLN A 133 -0.08 12.95 -5.33
C GLN A 133 -0.06 13.52 -6.75
N GLU A 134 -1.10 13.26 -7.55
CA GLU A 134 -1.20 13.66 -8.96
C GLU A 134 -2.04 14.94 -9.18
N ILE A 135 -2.68 15.45 -8.13
CA ILE A 135 -3.45 16.71 -8.14
C ILE A 135 -2.55 17.88 -7.72
#